data_AF-A0A8J3FAC5-F1
#
_entry.id   AF-A0A8J3FAC5-F1
#
_cell.length_a   1.000
_cell.length_b   1.000
_cell.length_c   1.000
_cell.angle_alpha   90.00
_cell.angle_beta   90.00
_cell.angle_gamma   90.00
#
_symmetry.space_group_name_H-M   'P 1'
#
loop_
_entity.id
_entity.type
_entity.pdbx_description
1 polymer ?
#
loop_
_entity_poly.entity_id
_entity_poly.type
_entity_poly.pdbx_seq_one_letter_code
_entity_poly.pdbx_strand_id
1 'polypeptide(L)'
;MPNMPMKLSEWAKKRGNTYKTAWRWVREGKMPVPAPKPLAKRLRLLQRRQRAHSRKEKGSKNRQKSALRLARLYRKIRNIRLDFLHKLTTELVRTHPVIAIEDLNVAGMLKNDRLARHIADVGWSTFRALLEAKAKRWGVRLVKVSRYEPTSKTCHACGHVMSELPLSVRTWTCPKCSTHHDRDVNAAKNLLRFALTVA
;
A
#
# COMPACT_ATOMS: atom_id res chain seq x y z
N MET A 1 35.62 7.90 -17.64
CA MET A 1 34.53 8.88 -17.88
C MET A 1 33.20 8.14 -17.88
N PRO A 2 32.34 8.25 -16.84
CA PRO A 2 31.13 7.45 -16.79
C PRO A 2 30.06 8.03 -17.70
N ASN A 3 29.51 7.15 -18.54
CA ASN A 3 28.52 7.37 -19.58
C ASN A 3 27.36 8.28 -19.15
N MET A 4 27.09 9.28 -19.99
CA MET A 4 25.96 10.19 -19.93
C MET A 4 24.64 9.39 -20.05
N PRO A 5 23.65 9.58 -19.16
CA PRO A 5 22.41 8.82 -19.22
C PRO A 5 21.53 9.32 -20.38
N MET A 6 21.24 8.41 -21.29
CA MET A 6 20.25 8.51 -22.37
C MET A 6 18.97 9.21 -21.89
N LYS A 7 18.47 10.20 -22.66
CA LYS A 7 17.27 10.96 -22.28
C LYS A 7 16.07 10.00 -22.14
N LEU A 8 15.30 10.13 -21.06
CA LEU A 8 14.11 9.32 -20.72
C LEU A 8 13.12 9.13 -21.89
N SER A 9 13.06 10.07 -22.82
CA SER A 9 12.25 10.03 -24.04
C SER A 9 12.72 9.00 -25.07
N GLU A 10 14.02 8.69 -25.12
CA GLU A 10 14.62 7.73 -26.06
C GLU A 10 14.48 6.29 -25.56
N TRP A 11 14.54 6.09 -24.24
CA TRP A 11 14.28 4.79 -23.62
C TRP A 11 12.82 4.32 -23.82
N ALA A 12 11.87 5.26 -23.73
CA ALA A 12 10.44 4.97 -23.92
C ALA A 12 10.12 4.48 -25.33
N LYS A 13 10.78 5.00 -26.38
CA LYS A 13 10.50 4.61 -27.77
C LYS A 13 10.90 3.17 -28.11
N LYS A 14 11.87 2.59 -27.39
CA LYS A 14 12.50 1.30 -27.75
C LYS A 14 11.75 0.05 -27.25
N ARG A 15 10.76 0.20 -26.36
CA ARG A 15 9.91 -0.91 -25.88
C ARG A 15 8.45 -0.53 -26.03
N GLY A 16 7.80 -1.08 -27.06
CA GLY A 16 6.44 -0.79 -27.48
C GLY A 16 5.48 -0.39 -26.35
N ASN A 17 5.00 0.86 -26.45
CA ASN A 17 3.67 1.33 -26.12
C ASN A 17 2.94 0.69 -24.91
N THR A 18 3.62 0.56 -23.78
CA THR A 18 3.00 0.19 -22.47
C THR A 18 3.00 1.35 -21.47
N TYR A 19 3.63 2.47 -21.84
CA TYR A 19 3.67 3.70 -21.04
C TYR A 19 2.48 4.63 -21.31
N LYS A 20 1.79 4.52 -22.46
CA LYS A 20 0.54 5.29 -22.71
C LYS A 20 -0.58 4.89 -21.76
N THR A 21 -0.64 3.63 -21.34
CA THR A 21 -1.57 3.22 -20.28
C THR A 21 -1.07 3.75 -18.95
N ALA A 22 0.15 3.44 -18.51
CA ALA A 22 0.72 3.85 -17.22
C ALA A 22 0.62 5.37 -16.91
N TRP A 23 0.88 6.24 -17.90
CA TRP A 23 0.78 7.71 -17.72
C TRP A 23 -0.65 8.25 -17.67
N ARG A 24 -1.64 7.50 -18.15
CA ARG A 24 -3.06 7.86 -18.06
C ARG A 24 -3.59 7.77 -16.63
N TRP A 25 -3.05 6.87 -15.82
CA TRP A 25 -3.56 6.57 -14.47
C TRP A 25 -3.24 7.64 -13.43
N VAL A 26 -2.10 8.32 -13.53
CA VAL A 26 -1.70 9.37 -12.57
C VAL A 26 -2.43 10.69 -12.85
N ARG A 27 -2.78 10.98 -14.12
CA ARG A 27 -3.45 12.23 -14.52
C ARG A 27 -4.95 12.26 -14.22
N GLU A 28 -5.61 11.10 -14.21
CA GLU A 28 -7.08 11.00 -14.11
C GLU A 28 -7.61 10.85 -12.67
N GLY A 29 -6.76 10.89 -11.63
CA GLY A 29 -7.22 10.91 -10.23
C GLY A 29 -7.97 9.64 -9.78
N LYS A 30 -7.88 8.53 -10.54
CA LYS A 30 -8.54 7.26 -10.19
C LYS A 30 -7.64 6.40 -9.30
N MET A 31 -7.65 6.69 -8.00
CA MET A 31 -7.45 5.67 -6.97
C MET A 31 -8.75 5.53 -6.18
N PRO A 32 -9.15 4.29 -5.83
CA PRO A 32 -8.25 3.34 -5.17
C PRO A 32 -7.96 2.03 -5.94
N VAL A 33 -6.70 1.55 -5.86
CA VAL A 33 -6.32 0.18 -6.27
C VAL A 33 -7.02 -0.81 -5.33
N PRO A 34 -7.92 -1.67 -5.82
CA PRO A 34 -8.73 -2.51 -4.95
C PRO A 34 -7.90 -3.67 -4.38
N ALA A 35 -7.69 -3.66 -3.05
CA ALA A 35 -7.04 -4.77 -2.37
C ALA A 35 -7.95 -6.02 -2.36
N PRO A 36 -7.40 -7.24 -2.59
CA PRO A 36 -8.21 -8.45 -2.76
C PRO A 36 -8.96 -8.90 -1.50
N LYS A 37 -8.54 -8.45 -0.30
CA LYS A 37 -9.08 -8.77 1.03
C LYS A 37 -9.43 -10.27 1.20
N PRO A 38 -8.44 -11.18 1.02
CA PRO A 38 -8.69 -12.62 0.96
C PRO A 38 -9.16 -13.23 2.29
N LEU A 39 -8.77 -12.68 3.44
CA LEU A 39 -9.28 -13.10 4.75
C LEU A 39 -10.75 -12.74 4.89
N ALA A 40 -11.13 -11.49 4.58
CA ALA A 40 -12.52 -11.05 4.66
C ALA A 40 -13.44 -11.96 3.83
N LYS A 41 -13.06 -12.25 2.59
CA LYS A 41 -13.81 -13.15 1.67
C LYS A 41 -13.90 -14.60 2.17
N ARG A 42 -13.00 -15.05 3.04
CA ARG A 42 -12.92 -16.45 3.52
C ARG A 42 -13.18 -16.59 5.02
N LEU A 43 -13.57 -15.52 5.69
CA LEU A 43 -13.67 -15.48 7.15
C LEU A 43 -14.68 -16.50 7.68
N ARG A 44 -15.87 -16.58 7.08
CA ARG A 44 -16.90 -17.57 7.45
C ARG A 44 -16.39 -19.00 7.33
N LEU A 45 -15.66 -19.32 6.25
CA LEU A 45 -15.08 -20.64 6.05
C LEU A 45 -13.98 -20.93 7.07
N LEU A 46 -13.11 -19.94 7.36
CA LEU A 46 -12.04 -20.06 8.34
C LEU A 46 -12.60 -20.33 9.73
N GLN A 47 -13.59 -19.56 10.19
CA GLN A 47 -14.25 -19.73 11.48
C GLN A 47 -14.89 -21.12 11.60
N ARG A 48 -15.62 -21.56 10.57
CA ARG A 48 -16.22 -22.90 10.54
C ARG A 48 -15.16 -24.00 10.66
N ARG A 49 -14.04 -23.89 9.93
CA ARG A 49 -12.95 -24.88 10.00
C ARG A 49 -12.23 -24.85 11.33
N GLN A 50 -12.04 -23.67 11.94
CA GLN A 50 -11.46 -23.55 13.28
C GLN A 50 -12.35 -24.20 14.34
N ARG A 51 -13.66 -23.91 14.35
CA ARG A 51 -14.64 -24.56 15.25
C ARG A 51 -14.70 -26.07 15.04
N ALA A 52 -14.68 -26.53 13.79
CA ALA A 52 -14.65 -27.95 13.49
C ALA A 52 -13.35 -28.62 13.95
N HIS A 53 -12.21 -27.91 13.92
CA HIS A 53 -10.93 -28.40 14.41
C HIS A 53 -10.86 -28.47 15.94
N SER A 54 -11.35 -27.45 16.65
CA SER A 54 -11.30 -27.40 18.11
C SER A 54 -12.10 -28.53 18.76
N ARG A 55 -13.17 -29.00 18.10
CA ARG A 55 -13.99 -30.13 18.55
C ARG A 55 -13.37 -31.51 18.26
N LYS A 56 -12.21 -31.60 17.61
CA LYS A 56 -11.56 -32.89 17.34
C LYS A 56 -10.66 -33.32 18.49
N GLU A 57 -10.72 -34.60 18.80
CA GLU A 57 -9.89 -35.25 19.81
C GLU A 57 -8.39 -35.05 19.53
N LYS A 58 -7.63 -34.65 20.57
CA LYS A 58 -6.18 -34.48 20.50
C LYS A 58 -5.50 -35.81 20.13
N GLY A 59 -4.45 -35.78 19.33
CA GLY A 59 -3.76 -37.00 18.84
C GLY A 59 -4.47 -37.76 17.70
N SER A 60 -5.79 -37.64 17.54
CA SER A 60 -6.52 -38.41 16.53
C SER A 60 -6.11 -38.11 15.07
N LYS A 61 -6.18 -39.14 14.20
CA LYS A 61 -5.99 -39.00 12.74
C LYS A 61 -6.94 -37.96 12.12
N ASN A 62 -8.15 -37.83 12.66
CA ASN A 62 -9.14 -36.86 12.22
C ASN A 62 -8.75 -35.42 12.55
N ARG A 63 -8.12 -35.19 13.71
CA ARG A 63 -7.58 -33.88 14.07
C ARG A 63 -6.42 -33.47 13.16
N GLN A 64 -5.52 -34.41 12.83
CA GLN A 64 -4.44 -34.18 11.86
C GLN A 64 -4.99 -33.78 10.49
N LYS A 65 -5.97 -34.53 9.95
CA LYS A 65 -6.66 -34.18 8.69
C LYS A 65 -7.29 -32.78 8.74
N SER A 66 -7.90 -32.41 9.87
CA SER A 66 -8.49 -31.07 10.06
C SER A 66 -7.44 -29.95 10.12
N ALA A 67 -6.32 -30.18 10.83
CA ALA A 67 -5.20 -29.25 10.86
C ALA A 67 -4.62 -28.98 9.46
N LEU A 68 -4.46 -30.03 8.64
CA LEU A 68 -4.03 -29.88 7.25
C LEU A 68 -5.00 -29.03 6.42
N ARG A 69 -6.32 -29.21 6.60
CA ARG A 69 -7.34 -28.40 5.91
C ARG A 69 -7.29 -26.92 6.33
N LEU A 70 -6.98 -26.63 7.59
CA LEU A 70 -6.76 -25.28 8.09
C LEU A 70 -5.49 -24.67 7.51
N ALA A 71 -4.37 -25.40 7.57
CA ALA A 71 -3.08 -24.97 7.03
C ALA A 71 -3.19 -24.63 5.53
N ARG A 72 -3.89 -25.47 4.74
CA ARG A 72 -4.17 -25.22 3.32
C ARG A 72 -4.98 -23.94 3.11
N LEU A 73 -5.96 -23.64 3.95
CA LEU A 73 -6.76 -22.41 3.85
C LEU A 73 -5.93 -21.16 4.20
N TYR A 74 -5.15 -21.22 5.28
CA TYR A 74 -4.22 -20.14 5.64
C TYR A 74 -3.20 -19.88 4.54
N ARG A 75 -2.61 -20.94 3.98
CA ARG A 75 -1.69 -20.85 2.84
C ARG A 75 -2.36 -20.19 1.64
N LYS A 76 -3.61 -20.55 1.31
CA LYS A 76 -4.35 -19.93 0.21
C LYS A 76 -4.58 -18.43 0.44
N ILE A 77 -5.00 -18.03 1.65
CA ILE A 77 -5.21 -16.62 2.00
C ILE A 77 -3.89 -15.85 1.89
N ARG A 78 -2.81 -16.39 2.45
CA ARG A 78 -1.46 -15.80 2.37
C ARG A 78 -0.99 -15.65 0.93
N ASN A 79 -1.11 -16.68 0.10
CA ASN A 79 -0.62 -16.66 -1.27
C ASN A 79 -1.37 -15.65 -2.14
N ILE A 80 -2.70 -15.52 -1.98
CA ILE A 80 -3.48 -14.50 -2.71
C ILE A 80 -3.00 -13.09 -2.34
N ARG A 81 -2.77 -12.84 -1.05
CA ARG A 81 -2.26 -11.56 -0.57
C ARG A 81 -0.86 -11.29 -1.13
N LEU A 82 0.05 -12.26 -1.01
CA LEU A 82 1.42 -12.13 -1.48
C LEU A 82 1.49 -11.92 -2.98
N ASP A 83 0.73 -12.66 -3.78
CA ASP A 83 0.69 -12.49 -5.24
C ASP A 83 0.31 -11.06 -5.63
N PHE A 84 -0.75 -10.52 -5.03
CA PHE A 84 -1.17 -9.13 -5.23
C PHE A 84 -0.05 -8.14 -4.84
N LEU A 85 0.53 -8.30 -3.64
CA LEU A 85 1.58 -7.40 -3.16
C LEU A 85 2.84 -7.47 -4.04
N HIS A 86 3.22 -8.65 -4.52
CA HIS A 86 4.34 -8.79 -5.43
C HIS A 86 4.06 -8.10 -6.77
N LYS A 87 2.87 -8.28 -7.35
CA LYS A 87 2.50 -7.60 -8.61
C LYS A 87 2.54 -6.09 -8.46
N LEU A 88 1.85 -5.56 -7.44
CA LEU A 88 1.79 -4.13 -7.16
C LEU A 88 3.18 -3.52 -6.92
N THR A 89 3.97 -4.11 -6.03
CA THR A 89 5.32 -3.58 -5.73
C THR A 89 6.26 -3.68 -6.94
N THR A 90 6.14 -4.72 -7.78
CA THR A 90 6.91 -4.83 -9.03
C THR A 90 6.49 -3.74 -10.02
N GLU A 91 5.21 -3.50 -10.17
CA GLU A 91 4.69 -2.46 -11.05
C GLU A 91 5.21 -1.08 -10.63
N LEU A 92 5.11 -0.74 -9.34
CA LEU A 92 5.58 0.53 -8.80
C LEU A 92 7.07 0.77 -9.09
N VAL A 93 7.96 -0.18 -8.76
CA VAL A 93 9.41 0.00 -8.97
C VAL A 93 9.81 -0.02 -10.45
N ARG A 94 9.00 -0.58 -11.34
CA ARG A 94 9.29 -0.61 -12.77
C ARG A 94 8.84 0.66 -13.50
N THR A 95 7.88 1.38 -12.92
CA THR A 95 7.22 2.52 -13.57
C THR A 95 7.62 3.85 -12.95
N HIS A 96 8.11 3.87 -11.71
CA HIS A 96 8.45 5.09 -10.99
C HIS A 96 9.92 5.08 -10.54
N PRO A 97 10.73 6.08 -10.94
CA PRO A 97 12.13 6.18 -10.52
C PRO A 97 12.28 6.62 -9.06
N VAL A 98 11.26 7.30 -8.51
CA VAL A 98 11.18 7.74 -7.12
C VAL A 98 9.81 7.36 -6.58
N ILE A 99 9.78 6.77 -5.38
CA ILE A 99 8.56 6.38 -4.68
C ILE A 99 8.61 6.98 -3.27
N ALA A 100 7.55 7.68 -2.87
CA ALA A 100 7.38 8.21 -1.52
C ALA A 100 6.31 7.40 -0.78
N ILE A 101 6.59 6.98 0.45
CA ILE A 101 5.63 6.31 1.33
C ILE A 101 5.63 6.95 2.71
N GLU A 102 4.49 6.91 3.39
CA GLU A 102 4.40 7.27 4.81
C GLU A 102 5.06 6.21 5.69
N ASP A 103 5.82 6.65 6.70
CA ASP A 103 6.34 5.79 7.75
C ASP A 103 5.27 5.45 8.79
N LEU A 104 4.29 4.63 8.42
CA LEU A 104 3.20 4.23 9.31
C LEU A 104 3.65 3.29 10.45
N ASN A 105 3.12 3.51 11.66
CA ASN A 105 3.29 2.58 12.78
C ASN A 105 2.36 1.36 12.65
N VAL A 106 2.62 0.48 11.68
CA VAL A 106 1.73 -0.67 11.43
C VAL A 106 1.57 -1.55 12.68
N ALA A 107 2.64 -1.75 13.46
CA ALA A 107 2.59 -2.50 14.71
C ALA A 107 1.65 -1.86 15.74
N GLY A 108 1.72 -0.54 15.91
CA GLY A 108 0.80 0.20 16.78
C GLY A 108 -0.65 0.14 16.28
N MET A 109 -0.88 0.24 14.97
CA MET A 109 -2.23 0.17 14.40
C MET A 109 -2.86 -1.22 14.54
N LEU A 110 -2.05 -2.28 14.57
CA LEU A 110 -2.52 -3.64 14.82
C LEU A 110 -2.98 -3.87 16.28
N LYS A 111 -2.68 -2.95 17.21
CA LYS A 111 -3.23 -3.00 18.58
C LYS A 111 -4.69 -2.57 18.67
N ASN A 112 -5.22 -1.93 17.62
CA ASN A 112 -6.63 -1.55 17.57
C ASN A 112 -7.46 -2.70 16.99
N ASP A 113 -8.19 -3.43 17.83
CA ASP A 113 -8.96 -4.63 17.44
C ASP A 113 -9.98 -4.38 16.32
N ARG A 114 -10.53 -3.16 16.21
CA ARG A 114 -11.48 -2.80 15.17
C ARG A 114 -10.83 -2.74 13.78
N LEU A 115 -9.57 -2.29 13.72
CA LEU A 115 -8.84 -2.06 12.48
C LEU A 115 -7.84 -3.16 12.15
N ALA A 116 -7.33 -3.87 13.17
CA ALA A 116 -6.23 -4.82 13.06
C ALA A 116 -6.47 -5.86 11.97
N ARG A 117 -7.68 -6.42 11.91
CA ARG A 117 -8.06 -7.41 10.90
C ARG A 117 -8.01 -6.86 9.47
N HIS A 118 -8.50 -5.65 9.27
CA HIS A 118 -8.52 -5.02 7.95
C HIS A 118 -7.10 -4.67 7.49
N ILE A 119 -6.27 -4.13 8.40
CA ILE A 119 -4.86 -3.79 8.14
C ILE A 119 -4.07 -5.05 7.83
N ALA A 120 -4.22 -6.09 8.65
CA ALA A 120 -3.56 -7.38 8.44
C ALA A 120 -3.97 -8.06 7.13
N ASP A 121 -5.23 -7.89 6.69
CA ASP A 121 -5.69 -8.50 5.45
C ASP A 121 -5.15 -7.82 4.19
N VAL A 122 -4.87 -6.51 4.26
CA VAL A 122 -4.19 -5.78 3.19
C VAL A 122 -2.68 -6.07 3.22
N GLY A 123 -2.08 -6.20 4.40
CA GLY A 123 -0.68 -6.64 4.55
C GLY A 123 0.35 -5.52 4.42
N TRP A 124 0.12 -4.37 5.06
CA TRP A 124 0.98 -3.18 4.96
C TRP A 124 2.45 -3.41 5.31
N SER A 125 2.75 -4.16 6.37
CA SER A 125 4.15 -4.47 6.73
C SER A 125 4.84 -5.26 5.63
N THR A 126 4.14 -6.24 5.04
CA THR A 126 4.65 -7.05 3.93
C THR A 126 4.82 -6.22 2.66
N PHE A 127 3.86 -5.33 2.37
CA PHE A 127 3.96 -4.39 1.26
C PHE A 127 5.22 -3.54 1.36
N ARG A 128 5.46 -2.91 2.52
CA ARG A 128 6.66 -2.10 2.77
C ARG A 128 7.94 -2.90 2.60
N ALA A 129 8.03 -4.08 3.22
CA ALA A 129 9.21 -4.92 3.12
C ALA A 129 9.51 -5.34 1.67
N LEU A 130 8.48 -5.73 0.90
CA LEU A 130 8.64 -6.08 -0.51
C LEU A 130 9.03 -4.88 -1.37
N LEU A 131 8.46 -3.71 -1.09
CA LEU A 131 8.76 -2.48 -1.81
C LEU A 131 10.20 -2.03 -1.53
N GLU A 132 10.65 -2.03 -0.27
CA GLU A 132 12.03 -1.71 0.12
C GLU A 132 13.03 -2.66 -0.56
N ALA A 133 12.79 -3.98 -0.49
CA ALA A 133 13.65 -4.97 -1.11
C ALA A 133 13.75 -4.80 -2.63
N LYS A 134 12.63 -4.55 -3.30
CA LYS A 134 12.61 -4.34 -4.76
C LYS A 134 13.16 -2.98 -5.17
N ALA A 135 12.88 -1.92 -4.43
CA ALA A 135 13.43 -0.60 -4.72
C ALA A 135 14.96 -0.65 -4.69
N LYS A 136 15.54 -1.28 -3.67
CA LYS A 136 16.99 -1.54 -3.59
C LYS A 136 17.51 -2.33 -4.79
N ARG A 137 16.82 -3.41 -5.17
CA ARG A 137 17.22 -4.25 -6.31
C ARG A 137 17.16 -3.52 -7.66
N TRP A 138 16.21 -2.62 -7.85
CA TRP A 138 15.94 -1.93 -9.11
C TRP A 138 16.58 -0.53 -9.18
N GLY A 139 17.31 -0.09 -8.15
CA GLY A 139 17.89 1.24 -8.08
C GLY A 139 16.86 2.37 -7.98
N VAL A 140 15.64 2.06 -7.51
CA VAL A 140 14.58 3.04 -7.31
C VAL A 140 14.77 3.72 -5.96
N ARG A 141 14.67 5.05 -5.95
CA ARG A 141 14.75 5.82 -4.71
C ARG A 141 13.42 5.70 -3.95
N LEU A 142 13.45 5.02 -2.81
CA LEU A 142 12.32 4.93 -1.90
C LEU A 142 12.50 5.89 -0.72
N VAL A 143 11.65 6.92 -0.65
CA VAL A 143 11.66 7.90 0.44
C VAL A 143 10.56 7.56 1.44
N LYS A 144 10.96 7.44 2.71
CA LYS A 144 10.05 7.26 3.83
C LYS A 144 9.83 8.60 4.51
N VAL A 145 8.64 9.15 4.38
CA VAL A 145 8.27 10.42 5.01
C VAL A 145 7.81 10.15 6.43
N SER A 146 8.32 10.94 7.39
CA SER A 146 7.97 10.81 8.80
C SER A 146 6.45 10.92 9.01
N ARG A 147 5.91 10.09 9.90
CA ARG A 147 4.48 10.12 10.29
C ARG A 147 4.04 11.39 11.02
N TYR A 148 5.01 12.17 11.51
CA TYR A 148 4.74 13.43 12.19
C TYR A 148 4.56 14.59 11.20
N GLU A 149 4.91 14.38 9.93
CA GLU A 149 4.67 15.38 8.89
C GLU A 149 3.17 15.56 8.67
N PRO A 150 2.65 16.81 8.71
CA PRO A 150 1.23 17.09 8.54
C PRO A 150 0.78 16.98 7.07
N THR A 151 1.10 15.88 6.39
CA THR A 151 0.86 15.68 4.94
C THR A 151 -0.61 15.81 4.57
N SER A 152 -1.51 15.31 5.41
CA SER A 152 -2.96 15.39 5.19
C SER A 152 -3.57 16.74 5.55
N LYS A 153 -2.96 17.49 6.47
CA LYS A 153 -3.41 18.80 6.96
C LYS A 153 -2.85 19.99 6.17
N THR A 154 -1.75 19.77 5.46
CA THR A 154 -1.08 20.82 4.68
C THR A 154 -1.77 20.96 3.32
N CYS A 155 -2.18 22.16 2.93
CA CYS A 155 -2.66 22.42 1.59
C CYS A 155 -1.51 22.27 0.59
N HIS A 156 -1.59 21.33 -0.36
CA HIS A 156 -0.53 21.17 -1.36
C HIS A 156 -0.39 22.37 -2.30
N ALA A 157 -1.43 23.20 -2.44
CA ALA A 157 -1.44 24.35 -3.34
C ALA A 157 -0.74 25.59 -2.74
N CYS A 158 -1.00 25.92 -1.47
CA CYS A 158 -0.48 27.14 -0.84
C CYS A 158 0.39 26.90 0.41
N GLY A 159 0.52 25.66 0.88
CA GLY A 159 1.30 25.31 2.07
C GLY A 159 0.64 25.63 3.42
N HIS A 160 -0.60 26.14 3.44
CA HIS A 160 -1.31 26.37 4.70
C HIS A 160 -1.55 25.05 5.45
N VAL A 161 -1.19 25.01 6.74
CA VAL A 161 -1.39 23.84 7.61
C VAL A 161 -2.64 24.06 8.46
N MET A 162 -3.64 23.19 8.31
CA MET A 162 -4.82 23.19 9.18
C MET A 162 -4.42 22.87 10.61
N SER A 163 -4.95 23.61 11.59
CA SER A 163 -4.79 23.32 13.02
C SER A 163 -5.36 21.92 13.35
N GLU A 164 -6.61 21.70 12.95
CA GLU A 164 -7.32 20.45 13.17
C GLU A 164 -7.90 19.87 11.89
N LEU A 165 -7.84 18.55 11.78
CA LEU A 165 -8.45 17.81 10.68
C LEU A 165 -8.86 16.41 11.17
N PRO A 166 -10.09 16.24 11.70
CA PRO A 166 -10.54 14.98 12.29
C PRO A 166 -10.57 13.84 11.27
N LEU A 167 -10.19 12.61 11.63
CA LEU A 167 -10.05 11.48 10.69
C LEU A 167 -11.31 11.19 9.82
N SER A 168 -12.50 11.59 10.24
CA SER A 168 -13.76 11.48 9.49
C SER A 168 -13.84 12.37 8.24
N VAL A 169 -13.14 13.52 8.22
CA VAL A 169 -13.25 14.54 7.16
C VAL A 169 -12.50 14.13 5.89
N ARG A 170 -13.18 13.55 4.89
CA ARG A 170 -12.50 13.08 3.66
C ARG A 170 -12.21 14.17 2.64
N THR A 171 -13.03 15.21 2.63
CA THR A 171 -12.84 16.38 1.77
C THR A 171 -12.85 17.65 2.60
N TRP A 172 -12.08 18.65 2.18
CA TRP A 172 -12.01 19.94 2.87
C TRP A 172 -11.58 21.04 1.90
N THR A 173 -11.94 22.28 2.19
CA THR A 173 -11.54 23.46 1.42
C THR A 173 -10.50 24.25 2.20
N CYS A 174 -9.39 24.63 1.56
CA CYS A 174 -8.36 25.41 2.21
C CYS A 174 -8.88 26.82 2.56
N PRO A 175 -8.79 27.27 3.82
CA PRO A 175 -9.28 28.59 4.22
C PRO A 175 -8.40 29.75 3.67
N LYS A 176 -7.16 29.46 3.26
CA LYS A 176 -6.22 30.48 2.76
C LYS A 176 -6.32 30.72 1.25
N CYS A 177 -6.52 29.67 0.46
CA CYS A 177 -6.49 29.76 -1.01
C CYS A 177 -7.71 29.15 -1.69
N SER A 178 -8.73 28.75 -0.91
CA SER A 178 -10.00 28.20 -1.39
C SER A 178 -9.91 26.94 -2.24
N THR A 179 -8.74 26.29 -2.31
CA THR A 179 -8.58 25.04 -3.05
C THR A 179 -9.33 23.91 -2.35
N HIS A 180 -10.16 23.20 -3.10
CA HIS A 180 -10.85 22.01 -2.62
C HIS A 180 -9.91 20.78 -2.66
N HIS A 181 -9.93 19.98 -1.59
CA HIS A 181 -9.06 18.83 -1.42
C HIS A 181 -9.86 17.56 -1.14
N ASP A 182 -9.51 16.48 -1.85
CA ASP A 182 -9.59 15.13 -1.29
C ASP A 182 -8.37 14.92 -0.38
N ARG A 183 -8.60 14.43 0.84
CA ARG A 183 -7.55 14.28 1.84
C ARG A 183 -6.41 13.37 1.37
N ASP A 184 -6.74 12.21 0.81
CA ASP A 184 -5.75 11.19 0.48
C ASP A 184 -4.92 11.64 -0.74
N VAL A 185 -5.56 12.27 -1.72
CA VAL A 185 -4.87 12.90 -2.88
C VAL A 185 -3.98 14.06 -2.43
N ASN A 186 -4.46 14.92 -1.53
CA ASN A 186 -3.67 16.02 -1.00
C ASN A 186 -2.45 15.52 -0.21
N ALA A 187 -2.63 14.51 0.65
CA ALA A 187 -1.54 13.86 1.37
C ALA A 187 -0.50 13.28 0.40
N ALA A 188 -0.93 12.57 -0.65
CA ALA A 188 -0.04 12.01 -1.67
C ALA A 188 0.81 13.09 -2.37
N LYS A 189 0.21 14.24 -2.73
CA LYS A 189 0.93 15.36 -3.33
C LYS A 189 1.97 15.96 -2.37
N ASN A 190 1.62 16.11 -1.09
CA ASN A 190 2.57 16.61 -0.09
C ASN A 190 3.71 15.62 0.16
N LEU A 191 3.42 14.31 0.23
CA LEU A 191 4.46 13.28 0.36
C LEU A 191 5.48 13.35 -0.77
N LEU A 192 5.01 13.53 -2.01
CA LEU A 192 5.90 13.72 -3.15
C LEU A 192 6.75 14.98 -2.99
N ARG A 193 6.14 16.11 -2.60
CA ARG A 193 6.86 17.36 -2.35
C ARG A 193 7.94 17.21 -1.27
N PHE A 194 7.62 16.57 -0.15
CA PHE A 194 8.59 16.27 0.91
C PHE A 194 9.71 15.36 0.39
N ALA A 195 9.36 14.33 -0.38
CA ALA A 195 10.35 13.39 -0.92
C ALA A 195 11.35 14.04 -1.90
N LEU A 196 10.92 15.09 -2.61
CA LEU A 196 11.74 15.87 -3.53
C LEU A 196 12.55 16.98 -2.86
N THR A 197 12.16 17.44 -1.67
CA THR A 197 12.86 18.51 -0.93
C THR A 197 13.91 17.96 0.03
N VAL A 198 13.75 16.73 0.51
CA VAL A 198 14.76 15.97 1.29
C VAL A 198 15.77 15.28 0.35
N ALA A 199 15.81 15.67 -0.93
CA ALA A 199 16.68 15.11 -1.98
C ALA A 199 17.93 15.96 -2.18
#